data_AF-A0A1H3A8Y7-F1
#
_entry.id   AF-A0A1H3A8Y7-F1
#
_cell.length_a   1.000
_cell.length_b   1.000
_cell.length_c   1.000
_cell.angle_alpha   90.00
_cell.angle_beta   90.00
_cell.angle_gamma   90.00
#
_symmetry.space_group_name_H-M   'P 1'
#
loop_
_entity.id
_entity.type
_entity.pdbx_description
1 polymer ?
#
loop_
_entity_poly.entity_id
_entity_poly.type
_entity_poly.pdbx_seq_one_letter_code
_entity_poly.pdbx_strand_id
1 'polypeptide(L)'
;MIRRTSSFDTLKTGVLCALLLTGDAWADAPSDYAEHCASCHGENRLGGVGPALIPEALKRMRGPRVAAVIAEGRTATQMPAFAHELDALQIEELAGWLKSPLESNPEWGEADIMASRTLDEDYVSVDAPVWDSDPMNITLAVETGDHHVSVLDGDTFEVLDRFETPFAVHGGPKFSPDGRYVFIMSRDGWVQKYDIWALKQVGRVRAGLNSRNIAMSGDGKWVAVANYLPNSLTLLSTEDLSVAKVIEIKSKKGNPSRVSAVYQAPPRESFVLALKDVPEIWEVFYGDNPPQFGLGHDFRIEGQFKNPNPFPVRKITTPDYLDDFFFDQSYEYVMGASRDGKGGQVIDLVIGQKVADLDLPGMPHLGSGITWKHGDTTVMATPHLTDGTVSVIDMETWETVKRIKTEGPGFFMRSHENSPYVWADVFFGPNKDAMHVIDKQSLEIVKTLRPAPGKTVAHVEFTKDGSHALVSIWEDDGAVIIYDAKTLEEVRRLPMRKPSGKYNVWNKITFSEGTSH
;
A
#
# COMPACT_ATOMS: atom_id res chain seq x y z
N MET A 1 30.83 69.44 68.29
CA MET A 1 31.59 70.62 67.81
C MET A 1 32.89 70.10 67.23
N ILE A 2 33.33 70.59 66.06
CA ILE A 2 34.66 70.38 65.42
C ILE A 2 34.82 69.00 64.74
N ARG A 3 34.77 68.88 63.40
CA ARG A 3 35.76 69.14 62.31
C ARG A 3 36.94 68.14 62.22
N ARG A 4 36.97 67.45 61.06
CA ARG A 4 38.08 66.99 60.19
C ARG A 4 39.12 66.00 60.71
N THR A 5 39.38 64.96 59.89
CA THR A 5 40.65 64.55 59.20
C THR A 5 40.37 63.22 58.44
N SER A 6 40.58 63.06 57.11
CA SER A 6 41.82 62.68 56.36
C SER A 6 42.57 61.48 56.96
N SER A 7 43.07 60.44 56.27
CA SER A 7 43.16 59.95 54.88
C SER A 7 43.84 58.55 54.92
N PHE A 8 43.80 57.78 53.81
CA PHE A 8 44.61 56.57 53.47
C PHE A 8 44.36 55.31 54.35
N ASP A 9 44.34 54.05 53.92
CA ASP A 9 44.75 53.26 52.74
C ASP A 9 43.68 52.14 52.59
N THR A 10 43.42 51.45 51.48
CA THR A 10 44.33 50.51 50.83
C THR A 10 43.63 49.96 49.58
N LEU A 11 44.39 49.86 48.49
CA LEU A 11 44.07 49.21 47.23
C LEU A 11 43.57 47.76 47.45
N LYS A 12 42.38 47.41 46.93
CA LYS A 12 42.02 46.02 46.60
C LYS A 12 41.61 45.96 45.14
N THR A 13 42.53 45.42 44.34
CA THR A 13 42.37 45.04 42.95
C THR A 13 41.32 43.93 42.87
N GLY A 14 40.10 44.28 42.48
CA GLY A 14 39.08 43.32 42.08
C GLY A 14 39.28 42.96 40.61
N VAL A 15 39.78 41.76 40.35
CA VAL A 15 39.79 41.15 39.01
C VAL A 15 38.33 40.87 38.63
N LEU A 16 37.81 41.63 37.67
CA LEU A 16 36.52 41.39 37.05
C LEU A 16 36.67 40.18 36.13
N CYS A 17 36.31 39.00 36.61
CA CYS A 17 36.22 37.80 35.79
C CYS A 17 34.98 37.94 34.90
N ALA A 18 35.17 38.42 33.67
CA ALA A 18 34.14 38.34 32.64
C ALA A 18 33.96 36.86 32.28
N LEU A 19 32.92 36.23 32.84
CA LEU A 19 32.38 35.00 32.24
C LEU A 19 31.88 35.37 30.85
N LEU A 20 32.68 35.05 29.84
CA LEU A 20 32.18 34.79 28.50
C LEU A 20 31.28 33.55 28.63
N LEU A 21 29.98 33.79 28.79
CA LEU A 21 28.98 32.81 28.40
C LEU A 21 29.14 32.65 26.90
N THR A 22 29.97 31.70 26.47
CA THR A 22 29.78 31.06 25.17
C THR A 22 28.39 30.45 25.26
N GLY A 23 27.39 31.10 24.66
CA GLY A 23 26.12 30.45 24.46
C GLY A 23 26.42 29.21 23.64
N ASP A 24 26.22 28.03 24.24
CA ASP A 24 26.00 26.83 23.45
C ASP A 24 24.95 27.22 22.40
N ALA A 25 25.21 27.00 21.12
CA ALA A 25 24.18 27.17 20.11
C ALA A 25 23.06 26.21 20.50
N TRP A 26 21.94 26.74 20.97
CA TRP A 26 20.77 25.91 21.25
C TRP A 26 20.40 25.29 19.91
N ALA A 27 20.34 23.96 19.85
CA ALA A 27 19.84 23.29 18.67
C ALA A 27 18.40 23.78 18.41
N ASP A 28 18.18 24.37 17.24
CA ASP A 28 16.90 24.91 16.80
C ASP A 28 16.46 24.08 15.60
N ALA A 29 15.87 22.92 15.89
CA ALA A 29 15.46 21.96 14.87
C ALA A 29 14.61 22.57 13.74
N PRO A 30 13.63 23.47 13.99
CA PRO A 30 12.97 24.23 12.93
C PRO A 30 13.90 25.04 12.03
N SER A 31 14.89 25.74 12.60
CA SER A 31 15.88 26.50 11.83
C SER A 31 16.80 25.59 11.02
N ASP A 32 17.33 24.54 11.65
CA ASP A 32 18.17 23.52 11.00
C ASP A 32 17.40 22.86 9.84
N TYR A 33 16.10 22.61 10.03
CA TYR A 33 15.24 22.07 8.97
C TYR A 33 15.08 23.04 7.79
N ALA A 34 14.81 24.31 8.07
CA ALA A 34 14.62 25.34 7.05
C ALA A 34 15.89 25.54 6.21
N GLU A 35 17.06 25.51 6.84
CA GLU A 35 18.35 25.71 6.19
C GLU A 35 18.77 24.50 5.35
N HIS A 36 18.68 23.29 5.92
CA HIS A 36 19.32 22.11 5.32
C HIS A 36 18.34 21.16 4.60
N CYS A 37 17.05 21.18 4.93
CA CYS A 37 16.11 20.12 4.53
C CYS A 37 14.93 20.61 3.66
N ALA A 38 14.41 21.82 3.92
CA ALA A 38 13.15 22.30 3.35
C ALA A 38 13.15 22.40 1.82
N SER A 39 14.30 22.64 1.20
CA SER A 39 14.44 22.73 -0.26
C SER A 39 14.02 21.45 -1.00
N CYS A 40 14.23 20.28 -0.38
CA CYS A 40 13.86 18.99 -0.94
C CYS A 40 12.57 18.44 -0.33
N HIS A 41 12.36 18.66 0.97
CA HIS A 41 11.27 18.04 1.75
C HIS A 41 10.08 18.98 2.01
N GLY A 42 10.11 20.20 1.48
CA GLY A 42 9.09 21.24 1.65
C GLY A 42 9.15 21.91 3.02
N GLU A 43 8.93 23.23 3.08
CA GLU A 43 8.95 24.00 4.34
C GLU A 43 8.01 23.44 5.42
N ASN A 44 6.92 22.80 4.99
CA ASN A 44 5.88 22.20 5.83
C ASN A 44 6.10 20.70 6.11
N ARG A 45 7.27 20.13 5.76
CA ARG A 45 7.58 18.69 5.86
C ARG A 45 6.73 17.78 4.97
N LEU A 46 5.91 18.34 4.08
CA LEU A 46 4.99 17.56 3.27
C LEU A 46 5.64 16.88 2.08
N GLY A 47 6.93 17.06 1.84
CA GLY A 47 7.67 16.45 0.74
C GLY A 47 7.58 17.25 -0.55
N GLY A 48 8.55 17.02 -1.42
CA GLY A 48 8.70 17.65 -2.74
C GLY A 48 9.51 16.72 -3.63
N VAL A 49 10.77 17.08 -3.91
CA VAL A 49 11.75 16.16 -4.52
C VAL A 49 12.07 14.99 -3.58
N GLY A 50 12.23 15.30 -2.29
CA GLY A 50 12.37 14.32 -1.22
C GLY A 50 11.01 13.90 -0.64
N PRO A 51 10.93 12.72 -0.01
CA PRO A 51 9.68 12.23 0.59
C PRO A 51 9.18 13.12 1.72
N ALA A 52 7.89 13.00 2.05
CA ALA A 52 7.30 13.67 3.22
C ALA A 52 7.98 13.22 4.53
N LEU A 53 8.36 14.18 5.37
CA LEU A 53 9.01 13.97 6.67
C LEU A 53 8.04 14.22 7.84
N ILE A 54 6.85 13.65 7.71
CA ILE A 54 5.79 13.70 8.71
C ILE A 54 5.83 12.46 9.62
N PRO A 55 5.32 12.53 10.86
CA PRO A 55 5.34 11.40 11.80
C PRO A 55 4.73 10.12 11.23
N GLU A 56 3.66 10.22 10.44
CA GLU A 56 2.96 9.09 9.82
C GLU A 56 3.82 8.37 8.78
N ALA A 57 4.68 9.10 8.07
CA ALA A 57 5.64 8.54 7.12
C ALA A 57 6.82 7.92 7.86
N LEU A 58 7.39 8.66 8.83
CA LEU A 58 8.58 8.26 9.57
C LEU A 58 8.34 7.06 10.51
N LYS A 59 7.14 6.92 11.09
CA LYS A 59 6.78 5.77 11.94
C LYS A 59 6.90 4.42 11.22
N ARG A 60 6.83 4.42 9.89
CA ARG A 60 6.90 3.21 9.06
C ARG A 60 8.27 2.98 8.44
N MET A 61 9.20 3.91 8.60
CA MET A 61 10.54 3.78 8.08
C MET A 61 11.20 2.53 8.68
N ARG A 62 11.64 1.62 7.79
CA ARG A 62 12.45 0.45 8.14
C ARG A 62 13.91 0.80 7.86
N GLY A 63 14.83 0.41 8.75
CA GLY A 63 16.26 0.67 8.57
C GLY A 63 16.84 1.61 9.65
N PRO A 64 17.92 2.35 9.34
CA PRO A 64 18.59 3.23 10.29
C PRO A 64 17.63 4.26 10.91
N ARG A 65 17.90 4.65 12.16
CA ARG A 65 17.14 5.73 12.83
C ARG A 65 17.21 7.00 11.98
N VAL A 66 16.19 7.85 12.06
CA VAL A 66 16.13 9.15 11.34
C VAL A 66 17.42 9.94 11.53
N ALA A 67 17.94 10.01 12.76
CA ALA A 67 19.22 10.65 13.08
C ALA A 67 20.41 10.08 12.28
N ALA A 68 20.50 8.76 12.12
CA ALA A 68 21.57 8.14 11.32
C ALA A 68 21.44 8.48 9.83
N VAL A 69 20.21 8.51 9.30
CA VAL A 69 19.97 8.93 7.91
C VAL A 69 20.36 10.39 7.69
N ILE A 70 20.08 11.29 8.65
CA ILE A 70 20.50 12.69 8.59
C ILE A 70 22.04 12.76 8.64
N ALA A 71 22.67 12.04 9.56
CA ALA A 71 24.12 12.06 9.75
C ALA A 71 24.89 11.53 8.53
N GLU A 72 24.50 10.36 8.02
CA GLU A 72 25.27 9.57 7.05
C GLU A 72 24.73 9.68 5.61
N GLY A 73 23.55 10.25 5.43
CA GLY A 73 22.84 10.27 4.15
C GLY A 73 22.37 8.88 3.74
N ARG A 74 22.04 8.72 2.46
CA ARG A 74 21.75 7.40 1.86
C ARG A 74 22.53 7.20 0.58
N THR A 75 23.28 6.10 0.54
CA THR A 75 24.04 5.69 -0.64
C THR A 75 23.13 5.49 -1.86
N ALA A 76 23.60 5.94 -3.03
CA ALA A 76 22.86 5.90 -4.30
C ALA A 76 21.50 6.61 -4.27
N THR A 77 21.37 7.69 -3.48
CA THR A 77 20.20 8.58 -3.47
C THR A 77 20.63 10.04 -3.48
N GLN A 78 19.67 10.95 -3.68
CA GLN A 78 19.89 12.39 -3.55
C GLN A 78 19.94 12.87 -2.09
N MET A 79 19.81 12.00 -1.07
CA MET A 79 19.85 12.38 0.34
C MET A 79 21.31 12.44 0.84
N PRO A 80 21.90 13.64 1.05
CA PRO A 80 23.29 13.79 1.46
C PRO A 80 23.47 13.53 2.97
N ALA A 81 24.73 13.43 3.37
CA ALA A 81 25.14 13.29 4.78
C ALA A 81 25.32 14.67 5.41
N PHE A 82 24.70 14.94 6.56
CA PHE A 82 24.79 16.24 7.25
C PHE A 82 25.70 16.24 8.48
N ALA A 83 26.37 15.14 8.82
CA ALA A 83 27.30 15.09 9.97
C ALA A 83 28.52 16.03 9.85
N HIS A 84 28.70 16.69 8.71
CA HIS A 84 29.74 17.69 8.48
C HIS A 84 29.25 19.13 8.69
N GLU A 85 27.93 19.35 8.73
CA GLU A 85 27.28 20.67 8.92
C GLU A 85 26.57 20.76 10.27
N LEU A 86 25.96 19.66 10.72
CA LEU A 86 25.21 19.55 11.97
C LEU A 86 25.96 18.65 12.96
N ASP A 87 26.03 19.07 14.21
CA ASP A 87 26.58 18.25 15.28
C ASP A 87 25.60 17.14 15.73
N ALA A 88 26.07 16.24 16.60
CA ALA A 88 25.28 15.10 17.05
C ALA A 88 24.03 15.50 17.85
N LEU A 89 24.06 16.63 18.56
CA LEU A 89 22.91 17.12 19.33
C LEU A 89 21.86 17.71 18.39
N GLN A 90 22.27 18.57 17.45
CA GLN A 90 21.40 19.13 16.41
C GLN A 90 20.70 18.02 15.62
N ILE A 91 21.43 16.97 15.23
CA ILE A 91 20.87 15.85 14.47
C ILE A 91 19.82 15.08 15.29
N GLU A 92 20.08 14.79 16.57
CA GLU A 92 19.10 14.07 17.41
C GLU A 92 17.88 14.95 17.72
N GLU A 93 18.05 16.25 17.95
CA GLU A 93 16.94 17.18 18.15
C GLU A 93 16.10 17.36 16.89
N LEU A 94 16.73 17.51 15.71
CA LEU A 94 16.06 17.54 14.42
C LEU A 94 15.30 16.24 14.17
N ALA A 95 15.92 15.08 14.41
CA ALA A 95 15.25 13.78 14.28
C ALA A 95 14.07 13.61 15.27
N GLY A 96 14.16 14.22 16.46
CA GLY A 96 13.08 14.27 17.44
C GLY A 96 11.93 15.16 16.98
N TRP A 97 12.25 16.37 16.50
CA TRP A 97 11.29 17.34 15.99
C TRP A 97 10.53 16.83 14.76
N LEU A 98 11.20 16.15 13.82
CA LEU A 98 10.54 15.54 12.66
C LEU A 98 9.47 14.51 13.05
N LYS A 99 9.61 13.87 14.21
CA LYS A 99 8.62 12.91 14.74
C LYS A 99 7.51 13.57 15.56
N SER A 100 7.63 14.87 15.85
CA SER A 100 6.57 15.62 16.52
C SER A 100 5.39 15.86 15.56
N PRO A 101 4.12 15.81 16.06
CA PRO A 101 2.94 16.10 15.28
C PRO A 101 3.05 17.43 14.52
N LEU A 102 2.38 17.53 13.38
CA LEU A 102 2.16 18.83 12.73
C LEU A 102 1.25 19.69 13.64
N GLU A 103 1.46 21.00 13.64
CA GLU A 103 0.66 21.94 14.46
C GLU A 103 -0.83 21.92 14.06
N SER A 104 -1.10 21.67 12.77
CA SER A 104 -2.43 21.46 12.21
C SER A 104 -2.40 20.34 11.18
N ASN A 105 -3.57 19.76 10.91
CA ASN A 105 -3.70 18.86 9.76
C ASN A 105 -3.52 19.70 8.48
N PRO A 106 -2.57 19.35 7.61
CA PRO A 106 -2.35 20.07 6.37
C PRO A 106 -3.60 19.94 5.49
N GLU A 107 -4.04 21.07 4.95
CA GLU A 107 -4.99 21.08 3.85
C GLU A 107 -4.29 20.55 2.60
N TRP A 108 -4.91 19.55 1.95
CA TRP A 108 -4.48 19.04 0.65
C TRP A 108 -5.73 18.71 -0.15
N GLY A 109 -6.32 19.78 -0.69
CA GLY A 109 -7.60 19.75 -1.37
C GLY A 109 -7.46 19.61 -2.88
N GLU A 110 -8.59 19.73 -3.58
CA GLU A 110 -8.64 19.67 -5.05
C GLU A 110 -7.64 20.61 -5.72
N ALA A 111 -7.50 21.85 -5.22
CA ALA A 111 -6.58 22.84 -5.78
C ALA A 111 -5.11 22.40 -5.66
N ASP A 112 -4.69 21.88 -4.51
CA ASP A 112 -3.31 21.42 -4.29
C ASP A 112 -3.01 20.17 -5.12
N ILE A 113 -3.97 19.24 -5.18
CA ILE A 113 -3.86 18.04 -6.00
C ILE A 113 -3.70 18.42 -7.47
N MET A 114 -4.55 19.32 -7.98
CA MET A 114 -4.46 19.77 -9.38
C MET A 114 -3.20 20.58 -9.66
N ALA A 115 -2.69 21.35 -8.70
CA ALA A 115 -1.42 22.07 -8.84
C ALA A 115 -0.21 21.11 -8.91
N SER A 116 -0.31 19.93 -8.29
CA SER A 116 0.74 18.90 -8.34
C SER A 116 0.75 18.05 -9.61
N ARG A 117 -0.28 18.19 -10.45
CA ARG A 117 -0.48 17.35 -11.64
C ARG A 117 0.49 17.74 -12.75
N THR A 118 1.25 16.77 -13.24
CA THR A 118 2.17 16.92 -14.37
C THR A 118 1.90 15.85 -15.41
N LEU A 119 1.82 16.24 -16.69
CA LEU A 119 1.82 15.32 -17.82
C LEU A 119 3.17 15.40 -18.51
N ASP A 120 3.69 14.27 -18.96
CA ASP A 120 5.00 14.20 -19.60
C ASP A 120 4.89 14.73 -21.03
N GLU A 121 5.65 15.79 -21.36
CA GLU A 121 5.57 16.47 -22.65
C GLU A 121 6.07 15.61 -23.82
N ASP A 122 6.92 14.62 -23.55
CA ASP A 122 7.46 13.67 -24.53
C ASP A 122 6.57 12.43 -24.70
N TYR A 123 5.49 12.29 -23.94
CA TYR A 123 4.56 11.20 -24.09
C TYR A 123 3.78 11.32 -25.40
N VAL A 124 3.87 10.28 -26.23
CA VAL A 124 3.09 10.11 -27.46
C VAL A 124 2.31 8.81 -27.36
N SER A 125 0.99 8.89 -27.42
CA SER A 125 0.12 7.72 -27.44
C SER A 125 0.36 6.89 -28.70
N VAL A 126 0.30 5.56 -28.54
CA VAL A 126 0.35 4.59 -29.63
C VAL A 126 -1.01 3.91 -29.83
N ASP A 127 -1.29 3.41 -31.03
CA ASP A 127 -2.54 2.70 -31.35
C ASP A 127 -2.46 1.20 -31.02
N ALA A 128 -1.25 0.66 -30.86
CA ALA A 128 -0.97 -0.73 -30.52
C ALA A 128 0.36 -0.84 -29.74
N PRO A 129 0.62 -1.94 -29.03
CA PRO A 129 1.91 -2.19 -28.38
C PRO A 129 3.11 -2.01 -29.32
N VAL A 130 4.20 -1.42 -28.81
CA VAL A 130 5.47 -1.27 -29.55
C VAL A 130 6.35 -2.53 -29.53
N TRP A 131 5.76 -3.66 -29.15
CA TRP A 131 6.34 -4.99 -28.97
C TRP A 131 5.30 -6.05 -29.41
N ASP A 132 5.75 -7.29 -29.66
CA ASP A 132 4.97 -8.28 -30.43
C ASP A 132 4.16 -9.30 -29.59
N SER A 133 4.46 -9.47 -28.30
CA SER A 133 3.88 -10.51 -27.43
C SER A 133 2.43 -10.24 -27.00
N ASP A 134 1.77 -11.20 -26.33
CA ASP A 134 0.38 -11.00 -25.87
C ASP A 134 0.31 -9.91 -24.78
N PRO A 135 -0.37 -8.77 -25.00
CA PRO A 135 -0.43 -7.71 -24.00
C PRO A 135 -1.11 -8.11 -22.70
N MET A 136 -1.97 -9.13 -22.75
CA MET A 136 -2.64 -9.64 -21.58
C MET A 136 -1.74 -10.54 -20.72
N ASN A 137 -0.62 -11.01 -21.25
CA ASN A 137 0.33 -11.82 -20.49
C ASN A 137 1.48 -11.00 -19.86
N ILE A 138 1.49 -9.68 -20.03
CA ILE A 138 2.48 -8.81 -19.38
C ILE A 138 2.37 -8.91 -17.86
N THR A 139 3.52 -8.95 -17.20
CA THR A 139 3.62 -8.96 -15.74
C THR A 139 4.51 -7.83 -15.24
N LEU A 140 3.98 -6.98 -14.37
CA LEU A 140 4.76 -5.91 -13.75
C LEU A 140 5.39 -6.40 -12.45
N ALA A 141 6.72 -6.29 -12.33
CA ALA A 141 7.46 -6.63 -11.11
C ALA A 141 7.94 -5.36 -10.40
N VAL A 142 7.51 -5.17 -9.15
CA VAL A 142 7.84 -3.98 -8.35
C VAL A 142 9.16 -4.17 -7.62
N GLU A 143 10.16 -3.35 -7.96
CA GLU A 143 11.51 -3.35 -7.38
C GLU A 143 11.63 -2.26 -6.31
N THR A 144 11.55 -2.69 -5.05
CA THR A 144 11.53 -1.76 -3.90
C THR A 144 12.92 -1.28 -3.47
N GLY A 145 13.98 -1.85 -4.02
CA GLY A 145 15.36 -1.55 -3.63
C GLY A 145 15.83 -0.19 -4.14
N ASP A 146 15.41 0.18 -5.35
CA ASP A 146 15.74 1.43 -6.04
C ASP A 146 14.52 2.09 -6.71
N HIS A 147 13.29 1.74 -6.31
CA HIS A 147 12.06 2.41 -6.74
C HIS A 147 11.75 2.30 -8.23
N HIS A 148 11.82 1.09 -8.77
CA HIS A 148 11.49 0.83 -10.18
C HIS A 148 10.38 -0.21 -10.32
N VAL A 149 9.81 -0.27 -11.53
CA VAL A 149 8.98 -1.37 -11.97
C VAL A 149 9.55 -1.92 -13.27
N SER A 150 9.77 -3.23 -13.31
CA SER A 150 10.13 -3.95 -14.53
C SER A 150 8.87 -4.46 -15.23
N VAL A 151 8.77 -4.22 -16.54
CA VAL A 151 7.72 -4.73 -17.43
C VAL A 151 8.21 -6.05 -18.02
N LEU A 152 7.64 -7.17 -17.58
CA LEU A 152 8.01 -8.50 -18.04
C LEU A 152 7.04 -9.00 -19.10
N ASP A 153 7.60 -9.49 -20.19
CA ASP A 153 6.88 -10.32 -21.15
C ASP A 153 6.59 -11.69 -20.53
N GLY A 154 5.30 -12.06 -20.44
CA GLY A 154 4.90 -13.35 -19.86
C GLY A 154 5.10 -14.56 -20.77
N ASP A 155 5.36 -14.34 -22.06
CA ASP A 155 5.59 -15.41 -23.04
C ASP A 155 7.09 -15.74 -23.14
N THR A 156 7.93 -14.70 -23.18
CA THR A 156 9.39 -14.85 -23.36
C THR A 156 10.19 -14.70 -22.07
N PHE A 157 9.59 -14.13 -21.02
CA PHE A 157 10.25 -13.71 -19.78
C PHE A 157 11.39 -12.69 -19.98
N GLU A 158 11.34 -11.92 -21.07
CA GLU A 158 12.24 -10.78 -21.27
C GLU A 158 11.72 -9.54 -20.51
N VAL A 159 12.66 -8.67 -20.13
CA VAL A 159 12.34 -7.36 -19.54
C VAL A 159 12.19 -6.36 -20.68
N LEU A 160 10.94 -5.97 -20.99
CA LEU A 160 10.63 -5.05 -22.08
C LEU A 160 11.01 -3.60 -21.74
N ASP A 161 10.77 -3.21 -20.48
CA ASP A 161 11.16 -1.91 -19.96
C ASP A 161 11.40 -1.99 -18.44
N ARG A 162 12.09 -0.98 -17.91
CA ARG A 162 12.26 -0.77 -16.48
C ARG A 162 12.20 0.72 -16.17
N PHE A 163 11.09 1.17 -15.60
CA PHE A 163 10.84 2.59 -15.37
C PHE A 163 10.89 2.97 -13.90
N GLU A 164 11.26 4.21 -13.63
CA GLU A 164 11.30 4.79 -12.30
C GLU A 164 9.89 5.08 -11.78
N THR A 165 9.68 4.83 -10.49
CA THR A 165 8.44 5.12 -9.77
C THR A 165 8.66 6.18 -8.69
N PRO A 166 7.59 6.83 -8.19
CA PRO A 166 7.70 7.66 -7.00
C PRO A 166 8.21 6.86 -5.79
N PHE A 167 8.82 7.56 -4.84
CA PHE A 167 9.41 6.92 -3.65
C PHE A 167 8.38 6.11 -2.85
N ALA A 168 8.76 4.91 -2.43
CA ALA A 168 7.93 4.05 -1.58
C ALA A 168 6.53 3.71 -2.15
N VAL A 169 6.50 3.20 -3.39
CA VAL A 169 5.35 2.49 -3.95
C VAL A 169 4.82 1.42 -3.00
N HIS A 170 3.49 1.34 -2.88
CA HIS A 170 2.86 0.41 -1.97
C HIS A 170 1.49 -0.05 -2.46
N GLY A 171 1.16 -1.31 -2.15
CA GLY A 171 -0.02 -1.97 -2.70
C GLY A 171 0.19 -2.39 -4.15
N GLY A 172 -0.76 -3.18 -4.67
CA GLY A 172 -0.69 -3.62 -6.05
C GLY A 172 -1.05 -2.49 -7.04
N PRO A 173 -0.27 -2.30 -8.12
CA PRO A 173 -0.69 -1.50 -9.26
C PRO A 173 -2.07 -1.92 -9.77
N LYS A 174 -2.79 -0.97 -10.37
CA LYS A 174 -4.12 -1.20 -10.94
C LYS A 174 -4.10 -0.93 -12.43
N PHE A 175 -4.63 -1.87 -13.20
CA PHE A 175 -4.64 -1.81 -14.66
C PHE A 175 -5.99 -1.28 -15.16
N SER A 176 -5.97 -0.56 -16.28
CA SER A 176 -7.20 -0.26 -17.02
C SER A 176 -7.88 -1.55 -17.49
N PRO A 177 -9.21 -1.55 -17.71
CA PRO A 177 -9.94 -2.75 -18.12
C PRO A 177 -9.46 -3.37 -19.44
N ASP A 178 -8.82 -2.57 -20.30
CA ASP A 178 -8.19 -3.02 -21.54
C ASP A 178 -6.72 -3.45 -21.39
N GLY A 179 -6.19 -3.43 -20.16
CA GLY A 179 -4.82 -3.82 -19.84
C GLY A 179 -3.74 -2.86 -20.35
N ARG A 180 -4.10 -1.72 -20.95
CA ARG A 180 -3.14 -0.79 -21.57
C ARG A 180 -2.39 0.08 -20.56
N TYR A 181 -3.12 0.70 -19.64
CA TYR A 181 -2.56 1.63 -18.67
C TYR A 181 -2.42 0.96 -17.31
N VAL A 182 -1.37 1.31 -16.60
CA VAL A 182 -1.21 0.99 -15.18
C VAL A 182 -1.13 2.26 -14.34
N PHE A 183 -1.73 2.20 -13.17
CA PHE A 183 -1.70 3.22 -12.14
C PHE A 183 -0.95 2.69 -10.93
N ILE A 184 0.07 3.43 -10.52
CA ILE A 184 0.96 3.06 -9.41
C ILE A 184 0.85 4.16 -8.36
N MET A 185 0.63 3.76 -7.11
CA MET A 185 0.51 4.68 -5.99
C MET A 185 1.70 4.52 -5.04
N SER A 186 2.24 5.65 -4.60
CA SER A 186 3.21 5.72 -3.51
C SER A 186 2.59 6.14 -2.19
N ARG A 187 3.31 5.83 -1.11
CA ARG A 187 2.85 6.13 0.25
C ARG A 187 2.81 7.61 0.56
N ASP A 188 3.63 8.42 -0.09
CA ASP A 188 3.63 9.88 0.01
C ASP A 188 2.60 10.54 -0.92
N GLY A 189 1.76 9.73 -1.58
CA GLY A 189 0.51 10.11 -2.22
C GLY A 189 0.58 10.47 -3.69
N TRP A 190 1.69 10.19 -4.36
CA TRP A 190 1.75 10.24 -5.81
C TRP A 190 1.00 9.07 -6.44
N VAL A 191 0.31 9.37 -7.54
CA VAL A 191 -0.26 8.42 -8.49
C VAL A 191 0.43 8.66 -9.82
N GLN A 192 1.09 7.64 -10.34
CA GLN A 192 1.74 7.61 -11.65
C GLN A 192 0.87 6.83 -12.62
N LYS A 193 0.61 7.40 -13.80
CA LYS A 193 -0.01 6.70 -14.94
C LYS A 193 1.08 6.34 -15.95
N TYR A 194 1.11 5.08 -16.37
CA TYR A 194 2.07 4.57 -17.34
C TYR A 194 1.33 3.79 -18.44
N ASP A 195 1.69 4.05 -19.70
CA ASP A 195 1.19 3.34 -20.87
C ASP A 195 2.11 2.15 -21.16
N ILE A 196 1.60 0.94 -20.93
CA ILE A 196 2.35 -0.31 -21.13
C ILE A 196 2.59 -0.55 -22.62
N TRP A 197 1.69 -0.09 -23.49
CA TRP A 197 1.84 -0.28 -24.94
C TRP A 197 2.93 0.60 -25.51
N ALA A 198 3.03 1.85 -25.04
CA ALA A 198 4.07 2.79 -25.44
C ALA A 198 5.41 2.59 -24.68
N LEU A 199 5.37 1.84 -23.56
CA LEU A 199 6.45 1.75 -22.58
C LEU A 199 6.90 3.14 -22.07
N LYS A 200 5.92 3.99 -21.75
CA LYS A 200 6.15 5.39 -21.37
C LYS A 200 5.25 5.85 -20.24
N GLN A 201 5.79 6.69 -19.37
CA GLN A 201 4.98 7.43 -18.40
C GLN A 201 4.10 8.44 -19.15
N VAL A 202 2.85 8.55 -18.70
CA VAL A 202 1.89 9.56 -19.19
C VAL A 202 1.93 10.81 -18.31
N GLY A 203 2.06 10.61 -17.01
CA GLY A 203 2.13 11.70 -16.04
C GLY A 203 1.95 11.25 -14.60
N ARG A 204 1.92 12.22 -13.69
CA ARG A 204 1.78 12.02 -12.24
C ARG A 204 0.86 13.07 -11.63
N VAL A 205 0.25 12.72 -10.50
CA VAL A 205 -0.50 13.66 -9.65
C VAL A 205 -0.37 13.23 -8.20
N ARG A 206 -0.32 14.19 -7.27
CA ARG A 206 -0.23 13.91 -5.84
C ARG A 206 -1.61 14.02 -5.17
N ALA A 207 -2.28 12.88 -5.04
CA ALA A 207 -3.67 12.77 -4.57
C ALA A 207 -3.85 12.90 -3.05
N GLY A 208 -2.75 12.85 -2.29
CA GLY A 208 -2.72 12.96 -0.84
C GLY A 208 -1.29 13.10 -0.32
N LEU A 209 -1.13 13.10 1.00
CA LEU A 209 0.16 13.26 1.69
C LEU A 209 0.62 11.97 2.37
N ASN A 210 -0.34 11.11 2.72
CA ASN A 210 -0.10 9.75 3.17
C ASN A 210 -1.18 8.85 2.59
N SER A 211 -0.90 8.16 1.49
CA SER A 211 -1.87 7.29 0.83
C SER A 211 -1.70 5.84 1.25
N ARG A 212 -2.78 5.05 1.16
CA ARG A 212 -2.85 3.68 1.66
C ARG A 212 -2.84 2.64 0.57
N ASN A 213 -3.79 2.73 -0.35
CA ASN A 213 -3.91 1.95 -1.57
C ASN A 213 -4.82 2.67 -2.58
N ILE A 214 -4.90 2.11 -3.78
CA ILE A 214 -5.77 2.58 -4.86
C ILE A 214 -6.69 1.45 -5.33
N ALA A 215 -7.83 1.83 -5.90
CA ALA A 215 -8.72 0.96 -6.65
C ALA A 215 -9.13 1.65 -7.96
N MET A 216 -9.45 0.88 -9.00
CA MET A 216 -9.97 1.40 -10.26
C MET A 216 -11.46 1.10 -10.39
N SER A 217 -12.24 1.95 -11.03
CA SER A 217 -13.64 1.64 -11.32
C SER A 217 -13.72 0.55 -12.40
N GLY A 218 -14.76 -0.29 -12.35
CA GLY A 218 -14.96 -1.36 -13.34
C GLY A 218 -15.18 -0.84 -14.76
N ASP A 219 -15.65 0.41 -14.91
CA ASP A 219 -15.76 1.10 -16.20
C ASP A 219 -14.45 1.76 -16.67
N GLY A 220 -13.40 1.68 -15.86
CA GLY A 220 -12.07 2.18 -16.18
C GLY A 220 -11.93 3.71 -16.21
N LYS A 221 -12.92 4.47 -15.74
CA LYS A 221 -12.90 5.95 -15.79
C LYS A 221 -12.28 6.61 -14.56
N TRP A 222 -12.25 5.91 -13.43
CA TRP A 222 -11.89 6.50 -12.14
C TRP A 222 -10.83 5.69 -11.39
N VAL A 223 -9.86 6.38 -10.79
CA VAL A 223 -8.98 5.82 -9.76
C VAL A 223 -9.34 6.42 -8.42
N ALA A 224 -9.70 5.57 -7.46
CA ALA A 224 -9.96 5.95 -6.09
C ALA A 224 -8.68 5.79 -5.26
N VAL A 225 -8.23 6.87 -4.61
CA VAL A 225 -7.03 6.93 -3.77
C VAL A 225 -7.43 7.10 -2.31
N ALA A 226 -7.16 6.08 -1.50
CA ALA A 226 -7.43 6.09 -0.08
C ALA A 226 -6.32 6.81 0.70
N ASN A 227 -6.65 7.89 1.40
CA ASN A 227 -5.68 8.70 2.12
C ASN A 227 -5.84 8.56 3.64
N TYR A 228 -4.70 8.41 4.32
CA TYR A 228 -4.56 8.61 5.76
C TYR A 228 -4.40 10.09 6.06
N LEU A 229 -3.74 10.85 5.19
CA LEU A 229 -3.56 12.29 5.36
C LEU A 229 -3.74 13.00 4.00
N PRO A 230 -4.69 13.94 3.89
CA PRO A 230 -5.82 14.14 4.80
C PRO A 230 -6.73 12.90 4.85
N ASN A 231 -7.63 12.81 5.84
CA ASN A 231 -8.62 11.72 5.92
C ASN A 231 -9.65 11.84 4.79
N SER A 232 -9.29 11.32 3.62
CA SER A 232 -10.03 11.52 2.38
C SER A 232 -9.99 10.29 1.46
N LEU A 233 -10.97 10.20 0.57
CA LEU A 233 -10.89 9.43 -0.65
C LEU A 233 -10.86 10.41 -1.83
N THR A 234 -9.75 10.41 -2.57
CA THR A 234 -9.60 11.23 -3.79
C THR A 234 -9.95 10.38 -5.00
N LEU A 235 -10.89 10.83 -5.82
CA LEU A 235 -11.24 10.22 -7.10
C LEU A 235 -10.61 11.02 -8.24
N LEU A 236 -9.79 10.34 -9.04
CA LEU A 236 -9.10 10.89 -10.19
C LEU A 236 -9.68 10.32 -11.49
N SER A 237 -9.76 11.14 -12.54
CA SER A 237 -9.99 10.66 -13.90
C SER A 237 -8.81 9.82 -14.38
N THR A 238 -9.08 8.66 -14.96
CA THR A 238 -8.05 7.82 -15.59
C THR A 238 -7.57 8.39 -16.91
N GLU A 239 -8.35 9.23 -17.57
CA GLU A 239 -8.00 9.84 -18.86
C GLU A 239 -6.76 10.71 -18.71
N ASP A 240 -6.79 11.60 -17.72
CA ASP A 240 -5.82 12.68 -17.64
C ASP A 240 -5.32 12.94 -16.21
N LEU A 241 -5.67 12.14 -15.19
CA LEU A 241 -5.30 12.36 -13.78
C LEU A 241 -5.91 13.61 -13.12
N SER A 242 -6.92 14.25 -13.72
CA SER A 242 -7.66 15.35 -13.08
C SER A 242 -8.51 14.86 -11.90
N VAL A 243 -8.79 15.74 -10.94
CA VAL A 243 -9.65 15.42 -9.79
C VAL A 243 -11.11 15.44 -10.21
N ALA A 244 -11.80 14.32 -10.00
CA ALA A 244 -13.25 14.22 -10.15
C ALA A 244 -13.98 14.57 -8.85
N LYS A 245 -13.41 14.13 -7.70
CA LYS A 245 -13.97 14.41 -6.38
C LYS A 245 -12.94 14.20 -5.27
N VAL A 246 -12.98 15.03 -4.24
CA VAL A 246 -12.37 14.72 -2.93
C VAL A 246 -13.49 14.50 -1.92
N ILE A 247 -13.53 13.31 -1.33
CA ILE A 247 -14.53 12.92 -0.32
C ILE A 247 -13.86 12.89 1.04
N GLU A 248 -14.32 13.73 1.96
CA GLU A 248 -13.85 13.69 3.35
C GLU A 248 -14.41 12.47 4.10
N ILE A 249 -13.55 11.78 4.85
CA ILE A 249 -13.90 10.56 5.56
C ILE A 249 -14.23 10.88 7.01
N LYS A 250 -15.54 11.08 7.25
CA LYS A 250 -16.15 11.27 8.56
C LYS A 250 -17.30 10.31 8.79
N SER A 251 -17.28 9.58 9.90
CA SER A 251 -18.31 8.61 10.29
C SER A 251 -19.71 9.24 10.35
N LYS A 252 -20.76 8.41 10.54
CA LYS A 252 -22.13 8.93 10.77
C LYS A 252 -22.23 9.91 11.94
N LYS A 253 -21.31 9.82 12.90
CA LYS A 253 -21.23 10.70 14.08
C LYS A 253 -20.32 11.92 13.88
N GLY A 254 -19.72 12.08 12.69
CA GLY A 254 -18.83 13.19 12.37
C GLY A 254 -17.36 12.99 12.77
N ASN A 255 -17.00 11.82 13.33
CA ASN A 255 -15.61 11.55 13.70
C ASN A 255 -14.77 11.28 12.43
N PRO A 256 -13.61 11.94 12.27
CA PRO A 256 -12.71 11.67 11.15
C PRO A 256 -12.14 10.25 11.25
N SER A 257 -11.85 9.63 10.11
CA SER A 257 -11.19 8.33 10.06
C SER A 257 -10.27 8.21 8.85
N ARG A 258 -9.19 7.47 9.02
CA ARG A 258 -8.37 6.98 7.91
C ARG A 258 -9.12 5.86 7.17
N VAL A 259 -8.81 5.68 5.89
CA VAL A 259 -9.29 4.57 5.06
C VAL A 259 -8.26 3.45 5.08
N SER A 260 -8.58 2.31 5.69
CA SER A 260 -7.62 1.20 5.85
C SER A 260 -7.34 0.45 4.54
N ALA A 261 -8.35 0.33 3.69
CA ALA A 261 -8.28 -0.20 2.34
C ALA A 261 -9.47 0.31 1.51
N VAL A 262 -9.25 0.53 0.22
CA VAL A 262 -10.30 0.68 -0.81
C VAL A 262 -10.16 -0.43 -1.86
N TYR A 263 -11.27 -1.04 -2.24
CA TYR A 263 -11.31 -2.06 -3.30
C TYR A 263 -12.45 -1.76 -4.29
N GLN A 264 -12.30 -2.26 -5.50
CA GLN A 264 -13.35 -2.17 -6.53
C GLN A 264 -14.39 -3.28 -6.34
N ALA A 265 -15.66 -2.97 -6.59
CA ALA A 265 -16.74 -3.94 -6.67
C ALA A 265 -17.48 -3.77 -8.02
N PRO A 266 -16.94 -4.33 -9.12
CA PRO A 266 -17.44 -4.08 -10.47
C PRO A 266 -18.93 -4.40 -10.67
N PRO A 267 -19.48 -5.54 -10.20
CA PRO A 267 -20.91 -5.84 -10.36
C PRO A 267 -21.85 -4.85 -9.66
N ARG A 268 -21.30 -4.05 -8.73
CA ARG A 268 -22.03 -3.07 -7.92
C ARG A 268 -21.81 -1.64 -8.39
N GLU A 269 -20.96 -1.45 -9.40
CA GLU A 269 -20.52 -0.15 -9.90
C GLU A 269 -20.04 0.78 -8.77
N SER A 270 -19.27 0.22 -7.83
CA SER A 270 -18.86 0.94 -6.62
C SER A 270 -17.42 0.63 -6.17
N PHE A 271 -16.91 1.50 -5.30
CA PHE A 271 -15.73 1.28 -4.47
C PHE A 271 -16.18 0.97 -3.04
N VAL A 272 -15.59 -0.05 -2.42
CA VAL A 272 -15.85 -0.38 -1.01
C VAL A 272 -14.63 -0.03 -0.18
N LEU A 273 -14.86 0.65 0.94
CA LEU A 273 -13.83 1.14 1.84
C LEU A 273 -14.02 0.55 3.23
N ALA A 274 -12.94 0.08 3.84
CA ALA A 274 -12.90 -0.21 5.26
C ALA A 274 -12.29 0.96 6.02
N LEU A 275 -12.97 1.42 7.07
CA LEU A 275 -12.51 2.55 7.88
C LEU A 275 -11.69 2.05 9.08
N LYS A 276 -10.58 2.75 9.33
CA LYS A 276 -9.60 2.33 10.32
C LYS A 276 -9.95 2.74 11.74
N ASP A 277 -10.55 3.92 11.89
CA ASP A 277 -10.72 4.58 13.19
C ASP A 277 -12.19 4.55 13.65
N VAL A 278 -13.08 3.96 12.85
CA VAL A 278 -14.49 3.71 13.18
C VAL A 278 -14.95 2.37 12.59
N PRO A 279 -15.90 1.67 13.25
CA PRO A 279 -16.44 0.40 12.74
C PRO A 279 -17.50 0.68 11.64
N GLU A 280 -17.04 1.15 10.49
CA GLU A 280 -17.87 1.38 9.32
C GLU A 280 -17.20 0.85 8.05
N ILE A 281 -18.02 0.28 7.15
CA ILE A 281 -17.69 0.07 5.74
C ILE A 281 -18.42 1.14 4.94
N TRP A 282 -17.75 1.75 3.98
CA TRP A 282 -18.39 2.65 3.03
C TRP A 282 -18.46 2.04 1.65
N GLU A 283 -19.51 2.38 0.92
CA GLU A 283 -19.65 2.05 -0.48
C GLU A 283 -19.85 3.37 -1.26
N VAL A 284 -18.96 3.66 -2.19
CA VAL A 284 -18.93 4.88 -3.01
C VAL A 284 -19.19 4.49 -4.45
N PHE A 285 -20.39 4.82 -4.95
CA PHE A 285 -20.82 4.40 -6.29
C PHE A 285 -20.24 5.29 -7.37
N TYR A 286 -19.88 4.74 -8.53
CA TYR A 286 -19.58 5.51 -9.73
C TYR A 286 -20.60 5.28 -10.85
N GLY A 287 -21.47 4.27 -10.69
CA GLY A 287 -22.60 4.02 -11.57
C GLY A 287 -23.65 5.13 -11.55
N ASP A 288 -24.33 5.32 -12.67
CA ASP A 288 -25.37 6.36 -12.85
C ASP A 288 -26.63 6.10 -12.00
N ASN A 289 -26.85 4.85 -11.60
CA ASN A 289 -28.06 4.40 -10.91
C ASN A 289 -27.73 3.54 -9.68
N PRO A 290 -27.17 4.13 -8.61
CA PRO A 290 -26.86 3.39 -7.39
C PRO A 290 -28.14 2.79 -6.77
N PRO A 291 -28.03 1.64 -6.09
CA PRO A 291 -29.16 1.03 -5.38
C PRO A 291 -29.73 1.95 -4.28
N GLN A 292 -31.02 1.80 -3.95
CA GLN A 292 -31.56 2.35 -2.70
C GLN A 292 -31.24 1.43 -1.53
N PHE A 293 -31.04 2.03 -0.35
CA PHE A 293 -30.62 1.30 0.86
C PHE A 293 -31.50 1.64 2.05
N GLY A 294 -31.95 0.61 2.78
CA GLY A 294 -32.74 0.75 4.01
C GLY A 294 -33.56 -0.50 4.30
N LEU A 295 -34.13 -0.60 5.50
CA LEU A 295 -35.03 -1.70 5.85
C LEU A 295 -36.24 -1.69 4.91
N GLY A 296 -36.42 -2.77 4.13
CA GLY A 296 -37.52 -2.93 3.17
C GLY A 296 -37.17 -2.61 1.72
N HIS A 297 -35.96 -2.11 1.45
CA HIS A 297 -35.51 -1.78 0.09
C HIS A 297 -34.57 -2.87 -0.45
N ASP A 298 -34.97 -3.51 -1.56
CA ASP A 298 -34.11 -4.38 -2.38
C ASP A 298 -34.16 -3.85 -3.82
N PHE A 299 -33.03 -3.34 -4.32
CA PHE A 299 -32.95 -2.75 -5.65
C PHE A 299 -33.27 -3.74 -6.77
N ARG A 300 -33.12 -5.06 -6.53
CA ARG A 300 -33.51 -6.10 -7.47
C ARG A 300 -35.02 -6.15 -7.68
N ILE A 301 -35.79 -5.66 -6.71
CA ILE A 301 -37.25 -5.64 -6.70
C ILE A 301 -37.78 -4.24 -7.06
N GLU A 302 -37.16 -3.20 -6.52
CA GLU A 302 -37.66 -1.81 -6.62
C GLU A 302 -37.16 -1.06 -7.85
N GLY A 303 -36.14 -1.59 -8.53
CA GLY A 303 -35.52 -0.98 -9.69
C GLY A 303 -34.54 0.13 -9.36
N GLN A 304 -33.88 0.62 -10.42
CA GLN A 304 -32.84 1.62 -10.37
C GLN A 304 -33.44 3.04 -10.30
N PHE A 305 -32.97 3.85 -9.35
CA PHE A 305 -33.32 5.27 -9.26
C PHE A 305 -32.16 6.14 -9.73
N LYS A 306 -32.45 7.15 -10.55
CA LYS A 306 -31.44 8.10 -11.02
C LYS A 306 -30.97 8.97 -9.87
N ASN A 307 -29.68 8.90 -9.53
CA ASN A 307 -29.07 9.76 -8.52
C ASN A 307 -28.33 10.91 -9.24
N PRO A 308 -28.73 12.18 -9.05
CA PRO A 308 -28.08 13.29 -9.72
C PRO A 308 -26.70 13.65 -9.13
N ASN A 309 -26.37 13.12 -7.94
CA ASN A 309 -25.10 13.43 -7.28
C ASN A 309 -24.03 12.45 -7.75
N PRO A 310 -22.88 12.93 -8.28
CA PRO A 310 -21.76 12.08 -8.58
C PRO A 310 -21.17 11.52 -7.29
N PHE A 311 -20.78 10.25 -7.33
CA PHE A 311 -20.15 9.55 -6.22
C PHE A 311 -20.95 9.50 -4.91
N PRO A 312 -22.21 9.05 -4.93
CA PRO A 312 -23.00 8.94 -3.72
C PRO A 312 -22.38 7.90 -2.78
N VAL A 313 -22.44 8.21 -1.48
CA VAL A 313 -21.79 7.42 -0.43
C VAL A 313 -22.83 6.74 0.45
N ARG A 314 -22.76 5.43 0.55
CA ARG A 314 -23.47 4.63 1.56
C ARG A 314 -22.53 4.32 2.71
N LYS A 315 -23.00 4.51 3.95
CA LYS A 315 -22.25 4.20 5.18
C LYS A 315 -22.90 3.03 5.91
N ILE A 316 -22.21 1.90 6.01
CA ILE A 316 -22.64 0.67 6.69
C ILE A 316 -21.93 0.60 8.03
N THR A 317 -22.68 0.47 9.13
CA THR A 317 -22.10 0.34 10.47
C THR A 317 -21.89 -1.13 10.78
N THR A 318 -20.67 -1.51 11.17
CA THR A 318 -20.34 -2.89 11.51
C THR A 318 -20.30 -3.10 13.03
N PRO A 319 -20.48 -4.33 13.53
CA PRO A 319 -20.34 -4.63 14.96
C PRO A 319 -18.93 -4.35 15.50
N ASP A 320 -17.91 -4.56 14.68
CA ASP A 320 -16.49 -4.33 15.02
C ASP A 320 -15.72 -3.74 13.84
N TYR A 321 -14.48 -3.28 14.10
CA TYR A 321 -13.57 -2.71 13.09
C TYR A 321 -13.19 -3.72 12.02
N LEU A 322 -12.84 -3.17 10.84
CA LEU A 322 -12.31 -3.92 9.71
C LEU A 322 -11.01 -3.25 9.28
N ASP A 323 -9.88 -3.89 9.56
CA ASP A 323 -8.58 -3.36 9.12
C ASP A 323 -8.29 -3.72 7.66
N ASP A 324 -8.81 -4.84 7.20
CA ASP A 324 -8.73 -5.29 5.82
C ASP A 324 -9.89 -6.26 5.56
N PHE A 325 -10.20 -6.47 4.28
CA PHE A 325 -11.27 -7.37 3.90
C PHE A 325 -11.07 -7.95 2.51
N PHE A 326 -11.86 -8.98 2.23
CA PHE A 326 -11.89 -9.71 0.99
C PHE A 326 -13.35 -9.90 0.54
N PHE A 327 -13.59 -9.94 -0.77
CA PHE A 327 -14.92 -10.17 -1.35
C PHE A 327 -15.10 -11.62 -1.75
N ASP A 328 -16.31 -12.13 -1.63
CA ASP A 328 -16.66 -13.33 -2.37
C ASP A 328 -16.75 -13.03 -3.88
N GLN A 329 -16.82 -14.07 -4.70
CA GLN A 329 -16.83 -13.91 -6.17
C GLN A 329 -18.09 -13.22 -6.70
N SER A 330 -19.20 -13.22 -5.95
CA SER A 330 -20.40 -12.46 -6.33
C SER A 330 -20.31 -10.97 -5.95
N TYR A 331 -19.32 -10.58 -5.12
CA TYR A 331 -19.21 -9.27 -4.48
C TYR A 331 -20.42 -8.92 -3.60
N GLU A 332 -21.18 -9.91 -3.12
CA GLU A 332 -22.29 -9.71 -2.17
C GLU A 332 -21.78 -9.66 -0.73
N TYR A 333 -20.77 -10.46 -0.40
CA TYR A 333 -20.23 -10.61 0.94
C TYR A 333 -18.84 -10.02 1.06
N VAL A 334 -18.62 -9.32 2.17
CA VAL A 334 -17.32 -8.86 2.63
C VAL A 334 -16.91 -9.67 3.85
N MET A 335 -15.82 -10.43 3.71
CA MET A 335 -15.17 -11.14 4.80
C MET A 335 -14.05 -10.26 5.32
N GLY A 336 -14.15 -9.84 6.57
CA GLY A 336 -13.21 -8.90 7.15
C GLY A 336 -12.79 -9.30 8.56
N ALA A 337 -11.61 -8.86 8.99
CA ALA A 337 -11.10 -9.15 10.32
C ALA A 337 -10.50 -7.90 10.96
N SER A 338 -10.63 -7.84 12.28
CA SER A 338 -9.94 -6.86 13.13
C SER A 338 -8.56 -7.40 13.51
N ARG A 339 -7.56 -6.52 13.60
CA ARG A 339 -6.21 -6.89 14.06
C ARG A 339 -6.12 -7.19 15.56
N ASP A 340 -7.17 -6.94 16.33
CA ASP A 340 -7.18 -7.26 17.77
C ASP A 340 -7.34 -8.77 18.05
N GLY A 341 -7.51 -9.60 17.01
CA GLY A 341 -7.45 -11.05 17.09
C GLY A 341 -8.72 -11.71 17.61
N LYS A 342 -9.84 -10.97 17.69
CA LYS A 342 -11.14 -11.49 18.17
C LYS A 342 -11.95 -12.27 17.12
N GLY A 343 -11.36 -12.60 15.97
CA GLY A 343 -11.99 -13.34 14.88
C GLY A 343 -12.31 -12.47 13.66
N GLY A 344 -12.93 -13.07 12.64
CA GLY A 344 -13.44 -12.38 11.46
C GLY A 344 -14.96 -12.29 11.45
N GLN A 345 -15.50 -11.50 10.55
CA GLN A 345 -16.94 -11.29 10.35
C GLN A 345 -17.27 -11.28 8.86
N VAL A 346 -18.45 -11.75 8.52
CA VAL A 346 -19.02 -11.69 7.17
C VAL A 346 -20.13 -10.65 7.16
N ILE A 347 -19.96 -9.62 6.33
CA ILE A 347 -20.93 -8.55 6.12
C ILE A 347 -21.59 -8.74 4.76
N ASP A 348 -22.91 -8.86 4.74
CA ASP A 348 -23.70 -8.82 3.52
C ASP A 348 -23.86 -7.35 3.07
N LEU A 349 -23.35 -7.02 1.88
CA LEU A 349 -23.40 -5.68 1.32
C LEU A 349 -24.76 -5.33 0.72
N VAL A 350 -25.66 -6.28 0.45
CA VAL A 350 -27.02 -5.96 0.02
C VAL A 350 -27.77 -5.36 1.21
N ILE A 351 -27.90 -6.11 2.30
CA ILE A 351 -28.66 -5.66 3.48
C ILE A 351 -27.84 -4.78 4.44
N GLY A 352 -26.51 -4.79 4.32
CA GLY A 352 -25.60 -4.01 5.17
C GLY A 352 -25.53 -4.51 6.61
N GLN A 353 -25.58 -5.83 6.81
CA GLN A 353 -25.58 -6.45 8.14
C GLN A 353 -24.56 -7.59 8.22
N LYS A 354 -24.11 -7.88 9.44
CA LYS A 354 -23.32 -9.08 9.71
C LYS A 354 -24.22 -10.31 9.62
N VAL A 355 -23.75 -11.32 8.88
CA VAL A 355 -24.46 -12.59 8.68
C VAL A 355 -23.73 -13.79 9.28
N ALA A 356 -22.41 -13.71 9.50
CA ALA A 356 -21.64 -14.79 10.12
C ALA A 356 -20.39 -14.28 10.87
N ASP A 357 -19.85 -15.14 11.73
CA ASP A 357 -18.55 -15.03 12.37
C ASP A 357 -17.57 -16.00 11.71
N LEU A 358 -16.30 -15.60 11.58
CA LEU A 358 -15.23 -16.44 11.05
C LEU A 358 -14.23 -16.78 12.15
N ASP A 359 -13.90 -18.07 12.26
CA ASP A 359 -12.90 -18.59 13.19
C ASP A 359 -11.47 -18.32 12.66
N LEU A 360 -11.07 -17.04 12.68
CA LEU A 360 -9.77 -16.53 12.20
C LEU A 360 -8.96 -15.88 13.34
N PRO A 361 -8.27 -16.67 14.18
CA PRO A 361 -7.37 -16.14 15.22
C PRO A 361 -6.09 -15.53 14.60
N GLY A 362 -5.23 -14.86 15.38
CA GLY A 362 -3.83 -14.63 14.98
C GLY A 362 -3.59 -13.70 13.77
N MET A 363 -4.33 -12.58 13.68
CA MET A 363 -4.18 -11.54 12.64
C MET A 363 -4.09 -12.10 11.20
N PRO A 364 -5.22 -12.54 10.62
CA PRO A 364 -5.25 -12.98 9.22
C PRO A 364 -4.91 -11.82 8.27
N HIS A 365 -4.20 -12.13 7.18
CA HIS A 365 -3.89 -11.14 6.14
C HIS A 365 -4.85 -11.26 4.95
N LEU A 366 -6.06 -10.74 5.13
CA LEU A 366 -7.16 -10.91 4.16
C LEU A 366 -6.91 -10.27 2.79
N GLY A 367 -6.10 -9.21 2.68
CA GLY A 367 -5.67 -8.68 1.37
C GLY A 367 -4.82 -9.65 0.54
N SER A 368 -4.34 -10.75 1.14
CA SER A 368 -3.73 -11.89 0.45
C SER A 368 -4.58 -13.15 0.50
N GLY A 369 -5.84 -13.04 0.93
CA GLY A 369 -6.79 -14.13 0.88
C GLY A 369 -7.12 -14.51 -0.56
N ILE A 370 -7.40 -15.78 -0.78
CA ILE A 370 -7.76 -16.32 -2.09
C ILE A 370 -8.92 -17.30 -1.96
N THR A 371 -9.62 -17.56 -3.07
CA THR A 371 -10.70 -18.56 -3.15
C THR A 371 -10.40 -19.61 -4.20
N TRP A 372 -10.92 -20.82 -4.02
CA TRP A 372 -10.96 -21.83 -5.08
C TRP A 372 -12.06 -22.87 -4.84
N LYS A 373 -12.40 -23.61 -5.90
CA LYS A 373 -13.29 -24.78 -5.80
C LYS A 373 -12.65 -25.96 -5.06
N HIS A 374 -13.36 -26.47 -4.05
CA HIS A 374 -12.97 -27.63 -3.26
C HIS A 374 -14.12 -28.65 -3.23
N GLY A 375 -13.99 -29.72 -4.01
CA GLY A 375 -15.13 -30.62 -4.26
C GLY A 375 -16.34 -29.88 -4.85
N ASP A 376 -17.48 -29.96 -4.18
CA ASP A 376 -18.74 -29.31 -4.58
C ASP A 376 -18.92 -27.89 -4.01
N THR A 377 -18.02 -27.45 -3.12
CA THR A 377 -18.07 -26.13 -2.46
C THR A 377 -16.97 -25.19 -2.96
N THR A 378 -17.02 -23.94 -2.54
CA THR A 378 -15.93 -22.97 -2.68
C THR A 378 -15.37 -22.65 -1.30
N VAL A 379 -14.05 -22.67 -1.18
CA VAL A 379 -13.36 -22.28 0.05
C VAL A 379 -12.63 -20.97 -0.13
N MET A 380 -12.52 -20.20 0.95
CA MET A 380 -11.54 -19.13 1.09
C MET A 380 -10.36 -19.63 1.93
N ALA A 381 -9.17 -19.08 1.68
CA ALA A 381 -8.06 -19.23 2.62
C ALA A 381 -7.25 -17.96 2.78
N THR A 382 -6.63 -17.83 3.95
CA THR A 382 -5.77 -16.70 4.30
C THR A 382 -4.56 -17.17 5.13
N PRO A 383 -3.38 -16.57 4.92
CA PRO A 383 -2.26 -16.76 5.83
C PRO A 383 -2.44 -15.88 7.07
N HIS A 384 -1.67 -16.19 8.11
CA HIS A 384 -1.66 -15.47 9.39
C HIS A 384 -0.33 -14.77 9.61
N LEU A 385 -0.39 -13.51 10.08
CA LEU A 385 0.80 -12.65 10.23
C LEU A 385 1.63 -12.98 11.47
N THR A 386 1.01 -13.60 12.49
CA THR A 386 1.69 -13.92 13.76
C THR A 386 1.97 -15.39 13.95
N ASP A 387 1.19 -16.26 13.30
CA ASP A 387 1.20 -17.70 13.53
C ASP A 387 1.49 -18.45 12.23
N GLY A 388 2.20 -19.58 12.33
CA GLY A 388 2.47 -20.45 11.19
C GLY A 388 1.25 -21.29 10.79
N THR A 389 0.23 -20.63 10.26
CA THR A 389 -1.04 -21.26 9.87
C THR A 389 -1.61 -20.61 8.62
N VAL A 390 -2.21 -21.44 7.76
CA VAL A 390 -3.18 -21.03 6.75
C VAL A 390 -4.55 -21.58 7.17
N SER A 391 -5.53 -20.69 7.34
CA SER A 391 -6.91 -21.10 7.63
C SER A 391 -7.70 -21.23 6.33
N VAL A 392 -8.44 -22.33 6.19
CA VAL A 392 -9.32 -22.63 5.07
C VAL A 392 -10.75 -22.71 5.59
N ILE A 393 -11.64 -21.90 5.02
CA ILE A 393 -13.03 -21.74 5.46
C ILE A 393 -13.96 -22.00 4.28
N ASP A 394 -15.01 -22.77 4.53
CA ASP A 394 -16.08 -23.01 3.57
C ASP A 394 -16.95 -21.76 3.42
N MET A 395 -17.20 -21.33 2.18
CA MET A 395 -17.91 -20.06 1.93
C MET A 395 -19.43 -20.18 1.94
N GLU A 396 -19.99 -21.39 2.07
CA GLU A 396 -21.44 -21.60 2.21
C GLU A 396 -21.84 -21.67 3.69
N THR A 397 -21.08 -22.43 4.48
CA THR A 397 -21.35 -22.69 5.89
C THR A 397 -20.61 -21.72 6.82
N TRP A 398 -19.55 -21.06 6.34
CA TRP A 398 -18.63 -20.22 7.12
C TRP A 398 -17.82 -20.98 8.18
N GLU A 399 -17.82 -22.31 8.13
CA GLU A 399 -17.08 -23.15 9.05
C GLU A 399 -15.62 -23.37 8.61
N THR A 400 -14.73 -23.54 9.58
CA THR A 400 -13.33 -23.87 9.29
C THR A 400 -13.22 -25.30 8.78
N VAL A 401 -12.83 -25.45 7.51
CA VAL A 401 -12.56 -26.75 6.88
C VAL A 401 -11.24 -27.32 7.38
N LYS A 402 -10.19 -26.49 7.42
CA LYS A 402 -8.85 -26.92 7.83
C LYS A 402 -7.99 -25.76 8.29
N ARG A 403 -7.07 -26.05 9.21
CA ARG A 403 -5.92 -25.19 9.52
C ARG A 403 -4.65 -25.92 9.13
N ILE A 404 -4.00 -25.42 8.08
CA ILE A 404 -2.77 -26.01 7.55
C ILE A 404 -1.62 -25.38 8.31
N LYS A 405 -0.87 -26.20 9.06
CA LYS A 405 0.31 -25.75 9.78
C LYS A 405 1.44 -25.48 8.78
N THR A 406 1.98 -24.26 8.79
CA THR A 406 3.15 -23.87 8.00
C THR A 406 4.39 -23.82 8.89
N GLU A 407 5.57 -23.66 8.28
CA GLU A 407 6.84 -23.56 9.01
C GLU A 407 7.08 -22.21 9.70
N GLY A 408 6.16 -21.25 9.51
CA GLY A 408 6.21 -19.93 10.14
C GLY A 408 5.12 -19.01 9.60
N PRO A 409 4.97 -17.80 10.17
CA PRO A 409 3.94 -16.87 9.77
C PRO A 409 4.10 -16.41 8.32
N GLY A 410 2.99 -16.37 7.59
CA GLY A 410 2.94 -16.04 6.18
C GLY A 410 2.43 -14.62 5.94
N PHE A 411 2.70 -14.09 4.76
CA PHE A 411 2.19 -12.79 4.33
C PHE A 411 1.37 -12.91 3.05
N PHE A 412 1.86 -13.64 2.04
CA PHE A 412 1.17 -13.80 0.78
C PHE A 412 0.81 -15.26 0.50
N MET A 413 -0.36 -15.46 -0.08
CA MET A 413 -0.70 -16.71 -0.74
C MET A 413 -1.40 -16.43 -2.06
N ARG A 414 -1.22 -17.33 -3.03
CA ARG A 414 -1.66 -17.17 -4.42
C ARG A 414 -1.96 -18.51 -5.05
N SER A 415 -2.85 -18.50 -6.03
CA SER A 415 -3.13 -19.65 -6.88
C SER A 415 -3.61 -19.16 -8.26
N HIS A 416 -4.03 -20.10 -9.09
CA HIS A 416 -4.62 -19.88 -10.42
C HIS A 416 -5.64 -20.99 -10.69
N GLU A 417 -6.74 -20.73 -11.41
CA GLU A 417 -7.77 -21.74 -11.74
C GLU A 417 -7.18 -22.99 -12.40
N ASN A 418 -6.20 -22.81 -13.30
CA ASN A 418 -5.53 -23.89 -14.02
C ASN A 418 -4.41 -24.59 -13.22
N SER A 419 -4.11 -24.12 -12.00
CA SER A 419 -3.11 -24.74 -11.14
C SER A 419 -3.78 -25.65 -10.11
N PRO A 420 -3.27 -26.87 -9.88
CA PRO A 420 -3.74 -27.72 -8.79
C PRO A 420 -3.25 -27.23 -7.41
N TYR A 421 -2.39 -26.20 -7.38
CA TYR A 421 -1.67 -25.80 -6.19
C TYR A 421 -1.99 -24.39 -5.71
N VAL A 422 -1.99 -24.23 -4.40
CA VAL A 422 -1.89 -22.95 -3.69
C VAL A 422 -0.43 -22.77 -3.25
N TRP A 423 0.11 -21.58 -3.46
CA TRP A 423 1.46 -21.22 -3.06
C TRP A 423 1.37 -20.24 -1.90
N ALA A 424 2.02 -20.55 -0.78
CA ALA A 424 2.00 -19.74 0.43
C ALA A 424 3.43 -19.53 0.94
N ASP A 425 3.81 -18.28 1.17
CA ASP A 425 5.13 -17.98 1.72
C ASP A 425 5.18 -18.16 3.24
N VAL A 426 6.40 -18.37 3.73
CA VAL A 426 6.76 -18.07 5.11
C VAL A 426 7.52 -16.76 5.06
N PHE A 427 6.94 -15.71 5.62
CA PHE A 427 7.47 -14.37 5.47
C PHE A 427 8.29 -13.91 6.66
N PHE A 428 7.83 -14.28 7.86
CA PHE A 428 8.43 -13.85 9.12
C PHE A 428 9.16 -15.00 9.80
N GLY A 429 10.22 -14.66 10.52
CA GLY A 429 10.99 -15.62 11.30
C GLY A 429 12.12 -16.30 10.52
N PRO A 430 12.69 -17.38 11.09
CA PRO A 430 13.93 -17.98 10.60
C PRO A 430 13.76 -18.75 9.27
N ASN A 431 12.56 -19.22 8.96
CA ASN A 431 12.25 -20.01 7.77
C ASN A 431 11.74 -19.14 6.61
N LYS A 432 12.12 -17.86 6.56
CA LYS A 432 11.62 -16.87 5.58
C LYS A 432 11.99 -17.18 4.12
N ASP A 433 12.78 -18.22 3.90
CA ASP A 433 13.21 -18.76 2.62
C ASP A 433 12.29 -19.87 2.08
N ALA A 434 11.27 -20.26 2.85
CA ALA A 434 10.33 -21.31 2.48
C ALA A 434 9.14 -20.76 1.68
N MET A 435 8.82 -21.46 0.59
CA MET A 435 7.56 -21.33 -0.16
C MET A 435 6.85 -22.68 -0.15
N HIS A 436 5.71 -22.74 0.53
CA HIS A 436 4.87 -23.95 0.58
C HIS A 436 4.00 -24.06 -0.67
N VAL A 437 3.96 -25.24 -1.25
CA VAL A 437 3.05 -25.64 -2.32
C VAL A 437 2.05 -26.61 -1.72
N ILE A 438 0.80 -26.18 -1.66
CA ILE A 438 -0.33 -26.87 -1.03
C ILE A 438 -1.24 -27.39 -2.14
N ASP A 439 -1.59 -28.67 -2.09
CA ASP A 439 -2.56 -29.23 -3.04
C ASP A 439 -3.98 -28.76 -2.69
N LYS A 440 -4.71 -28.22 -3.69
CA LYS A 440 -6.02 -27.59 -3.50
C LYS A 440 -7.08 -28.54 -2.93
N GLN A 441 -6.98 -29.85 -3.19
CA GLN A 441 -8.02 -30.82 -2.85
C GLN A 441 -7.73 -31.53 -1.54
N SER A 442 -6.51 -32.02 -1.34
CA SER A 442 -6.09 -32.65 -0.08
C SER A 442 -5.81 -31.63 1.04
N LEU A 443 -5.58 -30.36 0.68
CA LEU A 443 -5.19 -29.30 1.60
C LEU A 443 -3.92 -29.65 2.38
N GLU A 444 -3.00 -30.39 1.77
CA GLU A 444 -1.72 -30.79 2.33
C GLU A 444 -0.56 -30.07 1.63
N ILE A 445 0.49 -29.76 2.40
CA ILE A 445 1.75 -29.26 1.82
C ILE A 445 2.41 -30.43 1.10
N VAL A 446 2.40 -30.40 -0.23
CA VAL A 446 3.00 -31.43 -1.08
C VAL A 446 4.47 -31.14 -1.41
N LYS A 447 4.89 -29.87 -1.30
CA LYS A 447 6.27 -29.45 -1.51
C LYS A 447 6.57 -28.18 -0.70
N THR A 448 7.81 -28.06 -0.23
CA THR A 448 8.37 -26.78 0.23
C THR A 448 9.58 -26.45 -0.63
N LEU A 449 9.53 -25.31 -1.32
CA LEU A 449 10.62 -24.79 -2.15
C LEU A 449 11.50 -23.85 -1.31
N ARG A 450 12.83 -23.93 -1.51
CA ARG A 450 13.83 -23.06 -0.86
C ARG A 450 14.90 -22.62 -1.85
N PRO A 451 14.56 -21.78 -2.83
CA PRO A 451 15.48 -21.42 -3.91
C PRO A 451 16.65 -20.52 -3.49
N ALA A 452 16.57 -19.92 -2.31
CA ALA A 452 17.62 -19.06 -1.77
C ALA A 452 17.66 -19.17 -0.24
N PRO A 453 18.36 -20.19 0.30
CA PRO A 453 18.41 -20.42 1.75
C PRO A 453 18.81 -19.17 2.54
N GLY A 454 18.04 -18.87 3.60
CA GLY A 454 18.24 -17.70 4.45
C GLY A 454 17.83 -16.34 3.86
N LYS A 455 17.51 -16.27 2.56
CA LYS A 455 16.95 -15.07 1.91
C LYS A 455 15.42 -15.11 1.96
N THR A 456 14.79 -13.94 1.96
CA THR A 456 13.32 -13.85 1.99
C THR A 456 12.74 -14.30 0.64
N VAL A 457 11.92 -15.35 0.62
CA VAL A 457 11.21 -15.84 -0.57
C VAL A 457 9.73 -15.57 -0.37
N ALA A 458 9.15 -14.71 -1.19
CA ALA A 458 7.82 -14.18 -0.94
C ALA A 458 7.09 -13.81 -2.22
N HIS A 459 5.76 -13.73 -2.11
CA HIS A 459 4.83 -13.39 -3.19
C HIS A 459 4.91 -14.33 -4.40
N VAL A 460 3.76 -14.70 -4.95
CA VAL A 460 3.68 -15.43 -6.22
C VAL A 460 2.78 -14.66 -7.17
N GLU A 461 3.02 -14.75 -8.46
CA GLU A 461 2.06 -14.32 -9.48
C GLU A 461 2.14 -15.30 -10.63
N PHE A 462 1.05 -15.51 -11.36
CA PHE A 462 1.02 -16.47 -12.46
C PHE A 462 1.04 -15.75 -13.81
N THR A 463 1.52 -16.44 -14.84
CA THR A 463 1.19 -16.08 -16.23
C THR A 463 -0.31 -16.16 -16.46
N LYS A 464 -0.79 -15.55 -17.56
CA LYS A 464 -2.21 -15.50 -17.96
C LYS A 464 -2.87 -16.89 -18.01
N ASP A 465 -2.12 -17.90 -18.43
CA ASP A 465 -2.60 -19.27 -18.58
C ASP A 465 -2.41 -20.12 -17.30
N GLY A 466 -1.70 -19.60 -16.30
CA GLY A 466 -1.33 -20.31 -15.08
C GLY A 466 -0.23 -21.34 -15.25
N SER A 467 0.43 -21.42 -16.42
CA SER A 467 1.46 -22.43 -16.68
C SER A 467 2.75 -22.17 -15.91
N HIS A 468 3.03 -20.90 -15.57
CA HIS A 468 4.22 -20.52 -14.82
C HIS A 468 3.90 -19.69 -13.58
N ALA A 469 4.69 -19.90 -12.54
CA ALA A 469 4.62 -19.17 -11.27
C ALA A 469 5.89 -18.32 -11.08
N LEU A 470 5.71 -17.02 -10.90
CA LEU A 470 6.77 -16.05 -10.68
C LEU A 470 6.92 -15.77 -9.18
N VAL A 471 8.07 -16.05 -8.60
CA VAL A 471 8.36 -15.97 -7.15
C VAL A 471 9.47 -14.95 -6.88
N SER A 472 9.34 -14.11 -5.86
CA SER A 472 10.36 -13.10 -5.54
C SER A 472 11.34 -13.61 -4.50
N ILE A 473 12.63 -13.38 -4.73
CA ILE A 473 13.63 -13.29 -3.68
C ILE A 473 13.72 -11.82 -3.27
N TRP A 474 13.14 -11.49 -2.12
CA TRP A 474 12.94 -10.12 -1.68
C TRP A 474 14.15 -9.57 -0.90
N GLU A 475 15.30 -9.54 -1.56
CA GLU A 475 16.57 -9.03 -1.04
C GLU A 475 17.17 -7.99 -1.98
N ASP A 476 18.06 -7.12 -1.51
CA ASP A 476 18.68 -6.09 -2.36
C ASP A 476 19.41 -6.69 -3.58
N ASP A 477 20.07 -7.83 -3.43
CA ASP A 477 20.64 -8.67 -4.50
C ASP A 477 19.68 -9.81 -4.91
N GLY A 478 18.41 -9.45 -5.09
CA GLY A 478 17.29 -10.35 -5.31
C GLY A 478 17.11 -10.84 -6.74
N ALA A 479 16.00 -11.54 -6.96
CA ALA A 479 15.60 -12.03 -8.28
C ALA A 479 14.11 -12.36 -8.32
N VAL A 480 13.53 -12.35 -9.51
CA VAL A 480 12.27 -13.04 -9.79
C VAL A 480 12.59 -14.40 -10.43
N ILE A 481 12.12 -15.47 -9.81
CA ILE A 481 12.29 -16.84 -10.29
C ILE A 481 10.99 -17.26 -10.98
N ILE A 482 11.11 -17.86 -12.15
CA ILE A 482 10.00 -18.43 -12.90
C ILE A 482 10.06 -19.95 -12.72
N TYR A 483 8.96 -20.52 -12.25
CA TYR A 483 8.75 -21.96 -12.13
C TYR A 483 7.72 -22.44 -13.15
N ASP A 484 7.90 -23.64 -13.69
CA ASP A 484 6.79 -24.38 -14.27
C ASP A 484 5.82 -24.74 -13.14
N ALA A 485 4.57 -24.29 -13.23
CA ALA A 485 3.61 -24.35 -12.13
C ALA A 485 3.15 -25.78 -11.81
N LYS A 486 3.37 -26.74 -12.70
CA LYS A 486 2.94 -28.14 -12.56
C LYS A 486 4.05 -29.02 -12.02
N THR A 487 5.24 -28.92 -12.59
CA THR A 487 6.43 -29.72 -12.23
C THR A 487 7.17 -29.12 -11.03
N LEU A 488 6.95 -27.83 -10.75
CA LEU A 488 7.62 -27.07 -9.71
C LEU A 488 9.14 -26.91 -9.96
N GLU A 489 9.58 -27.11 -11.20
CA GLU A 489 10.96 -26.92 -11.63
C GLU A 489 11.22 -25.46 -12.00
N GLU A 490 12.41 -24.95 -11.63
CA GLU A 490 12.84 -23.61 -12.00
C GLU A 490 13.17 -23.56 -13.49
N VAL A 491 12.52 -22.64 -14.20
CA VAL A 491 12.69 -22.44 -15.65
C VAL A 491 13.70 -21.31 -15.91
N ARG A 492 13.59 -20.21 -15.16
CA ARG A 492 14.41 -19.01 -15.36
C ARG A 492 14.53 -18.19 -14.09
N ARG A 493 15.59 -17.40 -14.00
CA ARG A 493 15.85 -16.48 -12.89
C ARG A 493 16.31 -15.13 -13.41
N LEU A 494 15.59 -14.08 -13.04
CA LEU A 494 15.81 -12.70 -13.48
C LEU A 494 16.35 -11.87 -12.30
N PRO A 495 17.63 -11.46 -12.29
CA PRO A 495 18.18 -10.59 -11.25
C PRO A 495 17.42 -9.26 -11.19
N MET A 496 17.01 -8.84 -9.99
CA MET A 496 16.24 -7.62 -9.75
C MET A 496 16.57 -7.05 -8.36
N ARG A 497 16.46 -5.73 -8.18
CA ARG A 497 16.80 -5.11 -6.91
C ARG A 497 15.61 -5.13 -5.95
N LYS A 498 15.60 -6.09 -5.02
CA LYS A 498 14.55 -6.25 -4.01
C LYS A 498 13.14 -6.31 -4.62
N PRO A 499 12.90 -7.25 -5.56
CA PRO A 499 11.59 -7.46 -6.15
C PRO A 499 10.59 -7.88 -5.06
N SER A 500 9.44 -7.23 -5.06
CA SER A 500 8.39 -7.40 -4.06
C SER A 500 7.18 -8.10 -4.68
N GLY A 501 6.09 -7.36 -4.94
CA GLY A 501 4.93 -7.86 -5.66
C GLY A 501 5.13 -7.93 -7.17
N LYS A 502 4.45 -8.89 -7.78
CA LYS A 502 4.31 -8.99 -9.24
C LYS A 502 2.84 -9.02 -9.60
N TYR A 503 2.47 -8.51 -10.77
CA TYR A 503 1.08 -8.31 -11.15
C TYR A 503 0.91 -8.57 -12.64
N ASN A 504 0.28 -9.69 -13.00
CA ASN A 504 -0.05 -10.03 -14.38
C ASN A 504 -1.31 -9.28 -14.82
N VAL A 505 -1.29 -8.70 -16.03
CA VAL A 505 -2.38 -7.87 -16.56
C VAL A 505 -3.70 -8.63 -16.56
N TRP A 506 -3.76 -9.79 -17.25
CA TRP A 506 -4.98 -10.60 -17.35
C TRP A 506 -5.52 -10.96 -15.97
N ASN A 507 -4.69 -11.57 -15.13
CA ASN A 507 -5.12 -12.09 -13.84
C ASN A 507 -5.71 -11.00 -12.93
N LYS A 508 -5.23 -9.75 -13.05
CA LYS A 508 -5.71 -8.62 -12.23
C LYS A 508 -6.97 -7.95 -12.79
N ILE A 509 -7.19 -7.96 -14.10
CA ILE A 509 -8.39 -7.35 -14.71
C ILE A 509 -9.56 -8.32 -14.80
N THR A 510 -9.30 -9.63 -14.87
CA THR A 510 -10.35 -10.66 -14.92
C THR A 510 -10.69 -11.26 -13.56
N PHE A 511 -9.92 -10.89 -12.52
CA PHE A 511 -10.08 -11.43 -11.17
C PHE A 511 -9.99 -12.96 -11.14
N SER A 512 -8.98 -13.52 -11.83
CA SER A 512 -8.74 -14.96 -11.91
C SER A 512 -8.81 -15.65 -10.53
N GLU A 513 -9.26 -16.90 -10.49
CA GLU A 513 -9.40 -17.65 -9.23
C GLU A 513 -8.01 -17.85 -8.60
N GLY A 514 -7.87 -17.76 -7.27
CA GLY A 514 -6.53 -17.69 -6.66
C GLY A 514 -5.91 -16.29 -6.70
N THR A 515 -6.62 -15.39 -7.37
CA THR A 515 -6.79 -13.96 -7.22
C THR A 515 -6.93 -13.36 -5.82
N SER A 516 -5.94 -12.67 -5.24
CA SER A 516 -6.28 -11.62 -4.27
C SER A 516 -6.74 -10.35 -5.02
N HIS A 517 -7.86 -9.78 -4.59
CA HIS A 517 -8.56 -8.65 -5.23
C HIS A 517 -7.89 -7.28 -4.98
#